data_AF-A0A1X0XID1-F1
#
_entry.id   AF-A0A1X0XID1-F1
#
_cell.length_a   1.000
_cell.length_b   1.000
_cell.length_c   1.000
_cell.angle_alpha   90.00
_cell.angle_beta   90.00
_cell.angle_gamma   90.00
#
_symmetry.space_group_name_H-M   'P 1'
#
loop_
_entity.id
_entity.type
_entity.pdbx_description
1 polymer ?
#
loop_
_entity_poly.entity_id
_entity_poly.type
_entity_poly.pdbx_seq_one_letter_code
_entity_poly.pdbx_strand_id
1 'polypeptide(L)'
;MRIVEVVHHPVHGWNVHVHALLLLDEALGEAGLKELKDSLAGRFVRRISNRGGGADVNGQDLKPLKSGTEERLSAYCLKGAKAVWSENGSRSPMAILADLSTTGQDPALWEEFATTVTEKRRMQLSTSKRLDSICMA
;
A
#
# COMPACT_ATOMS: atom_id res chain seq x y z
N MET A 1 2.33 -9.88 -7.13
CA MET A 1 3.16 -9.38 -6.01
C MET A 1 2.35 -8.37 -5.21
N ARG A 2 2.43 -8.36 -3.88
CA ARG A 2 1.81 -7.36 -3.01
C ARG A 2 2.86 -6.78 -2.09
N ILE A 3 2.81 -5.49 -1.81
CA ILE A 3 3.67 -4.77 -0.87
C ILE A 3 2.76 -3.90 0.00
N VAL A 4 3.02 -3.87 1.30
CA VAL A 4 2.32 -3.01 2.25
C VAL A 4 3.21 -1.82 2.55
N GLU A 5 2.66 -0.63 2.43
CA GLU A 5 3.27 0.62 2.84
C GLU A 5 2.45 1.20 3.99
N VAL A 6 3.12 1.84 4.94
CA VAL A 6 2.48 2.54 6.06
C VAL A 6 3.04 3.96 6.09
N VAL A 7 2.17 4.95 6.28
CA VAL A 7 2.52 6.37 6.36
C VAL A 7 1.73 7.01 7.49
N HIS A 8 2.37 7.84 8.31
CA HIS A 8 1.67 8.62 9.33
C HIS A 8 1.32 10.01 8.80
N HIS A 9 0.06 10.41 8.90
CA HIS A 9 -0.42 11.76 8.63
C HIS A 9 -0.71 12.47 9.96
N PRO A 10 -0.27 13.72 10.16
CA PRO A 10 -0.39 14.41 11.45
C PRO A 10 -1.83 14.53 11.98
N VAL A 11 -2.82 14.61 11.08
CA VAL A 11 -4.26 14.74 11.44
C VAL A 11 -5.00 13.41 11.44
N HIS A 12 -4.58 12.45 10.60
CA HIS A 12 -5.37 11.24 10.32
C HIS A 12 -4.72 9.97 10.88
N GLY A 13 -3.56 10.11 11.53
CA GLY A 13 -2.81 8.99 12.08
C GLY A 13 -2.21 8.08 11.01
N TRP A 14 -2.18 6.79 11.29
CA TRP A 14 -1.57 5.78 10.44
C TRP A 14 -2.47 5.40 9.25
N ASN A 15 -1.92 5.58 8.04
CA ASN A 15 -2.53 5.18 6.78
C ASN A 15 -1.79 3.97 6.22
N VAL A 16 -2.54 2.93 5.84
CA VAL A 16 -2.00 1.69 5.28
C VAL A 16 -2.34 1.63 3.79
N HIS A 17 -1.30 1.56 2.96
CA HIS A 17 -1.39 1.41 1.52
C HIS A 17 -0.97 0.01 1.09
N VAL A 18 -1.55 -0.45 -0.02
CA VAL A 18 -1.18 -1.72 -0.65
C VAL A 18 -0.84 -1.45 -2.10
N HIS A 19 0.42 -1.68 -2.46
CA HIS A 19 0.87 -1.69 -3.85
C HIS A 19 0.89 -3.12 -4.35
N ALA A 20 0.26 -3.40 -5.49
CA ALA A 20 0.22 -4.74 -6.04
C ALA A 20 0.51 -4.75 -7.54
N LEU A 21 1.31 -5.72 -7.96
CA LEU A 21 1.46 -6.09 -9.37
C LEU A 21 0.63 -7.33 -9.62
N LEU A 22 -0.33 -7.20 -10.52
CA LEU A 22 -1.19 -8.28 -10.99
C LEU A 22 -0.64 -8.74 -12.34
N LEU A 23 -0.29 -10.02 -12.41
CA LEU A 23 0.07 -10.68 -13.66
C LEU A 23 -1.16 -11.48 -14.08
N LEU A 24 -1.65 -11.21 -15.27
CA LEU A 24 -2.84 -11.83 -15.84
C LEU A 24 -2.40 -12.66 -17.04
N ASP A 25 -3.07 -13.78 -17.28
CA ASP A 25 -2.77 -14.67 -18.41
C ASP A 25 -3.10 -14.00 -19.75
N GLU A 26 -4.07 -13.08 -19.74
CA GLU A 26 -4.52 -12.31 -20.90
C GLU A 26 -4.67 -10.83 -20.56
N ALA A 27 -4.56 -9.97 -21.58
CA ALA A 27 -4.82 -8.55 -21.43
C ALA A 27 -6.33 -8.31 -21.28
N LEU A 28 -6.72 -7.57 -20.24
CA LEU A 28 -8.11 -7.15 -20.05
C LEU A 28 -8.39 -5.88 -20.86
N GLY A 29 -9.56 -5.84 -21.52
CA GLY A 29 -10.13 -4.60 -22.04
C GLY A 29 -10.61 -3.68 -20.91
N GLU A 30 -11.04 -2.46 -21.26
CA GLU A 30 -11.45 -1.44 -20.27
C GLU A 30 -12.55 -1.92 -19.31
N ALA A 31 -13.56 -2.63 -19.84
CA ALA A 31 -14.64 -3.19 -19.04
C ALA A 31 -14.13 -4.21 -18.00
N GLY A 32 -13.28 -5.14 -18.43
CA GLY A 32 -12.69 -6.14 -17.54
C GLY A 32 -11.73 -5.53 -16.51
N LEU A 33 -11.00 -4.48 -16.87
CA LEU A 33 -10.15 -3.74 -15.94
C LEU A 33 -10.99 -3.04 -14.86
N LYS A 34 -12.12 -2.44 -15.26
CA LYS A 34 -13.06 -1.81 -14.31
C LYS A 34 -13.65 -2.85 -13.36
N GLU A 35 -14.11 -3.98 -13.87
CA GLU A 35 -14.65 -5.07 -13.05
C GLU A 35 -13.62 -5.61 -12.04
N LEU A 36 -12.39 -5.86 -12.50
CA LEU A 36 -11.28 -6.26 -11.63
C LEU A 36 -11.01 -5.21 -10.55
N LYS A 37 -11.01 -3.92 -10.91
CA LYS A 37 -10.83 -2.81 -9.96
C LYS A 37 -11.93 -2.82 -8.90
N ASP A 38 -13.19 -2.90 -9.32
CA ASP A 38 -14.35 -2.85 -8.43
C ASP A 38 -14.36 -4.05 -7.45
N SER A 39 -14.05 -5.25 -7.96
CA SER A 39 -13.96 -6.47 -7.16
C SER A 39 -12.83 -6.40 -6.11
N LEU A 40 -11.64 -5.93 -6.51
CA LEU A 40 -10.51 -5.74 -5.60
C LEU A 40 -10.79 -4.67 -4.55
N ALA A 41 -11.38 -3.54 -4.96
CA ALA A 41 -11.76 -2.45 -4.08
C ALA A 41 -12.78 -2.90 -3.02
N GLY A 42 -13.86 -3.56 -3.45
CA GLY A 42 -14.89 -4.07 -2.54
C GLY A 42 -14.33 -5.07 -1.52
N ARG A 43 -13.42 -5.96 -1.95
CA ARG A 43 -12.74 -6.91 -1.05
C ARG A 43 -11.83 -6.21 -0.05
N PHE A 44 -11.12 -5.17 -0.48
CA PHE A 44 -10.25 -4.40 0.41
C PHE A 44 -11.08 -3.65 1.45
N VAL A 45 -12.09 -2.88 1.01
CA VAL A 45 -12.98 -2.11 1.89
C VAL A 45 -13.61 -3.02 2.94
N ARG A 46 -14.23 -4.14 2.52
CA ARG A 46 -14.83 -5.11 3.45
C ARG A 46 -13.84 -5.61 4.51
N ARG A 47 -12.60 -5.90 4.12
CA ARG A 47 -11.56 -6.40 5.05
C ARG A 47 -11.07 -5.35 6.03
N ILE A 48 -11.05 -4.09 5.63
CA ILE A 48 -10.66 -2.96 6.48
C ILE A 48 -11.80 -2.63 7.45
N SER A 49 -13.04 -2.52 6.96
CA SER A 49 -14.23 -2.29 7.79
C SER A 49 -14.42 -3.38 8.86
N ASN A 50 -14.22 -4.66 8.50
CA ASN A 50 -14.30 -5.77 9.46
C ASN A 50 -13.24 -5.72 10.58
N ARG A 51 -12.22 -4.87 10.45
CA ARG A 51 -11.19 -4.62 11.47
C ARG A 51 -11.32 -3.26 12.14
N GLY A 52 -12.45 -2.56 11.93
CA GLY A 52 -12.71 -1.24 12.52
C GLY A 52 -12.02 -0.07 11.81
N GLY A 53 -11.43 -0.30 10.63
CA GLY A 53 -10.82 0.77 9.83
C GLY A 53 -11.76 1.36 8.79
N GLY A 54 -11.35 2.48 8.18
CA GLY A 54 -12.01 3.09 7.03
C GLY A 54 -11.23 2.88 5.73
N ALA A 55 -11.93 2.63 4.63
CA ALA A 55 -11.35 2.60 3.28
C ALA A 55 -12.40 3.03 2.25
N ASP A 56 -11.96 3.68 1.18
CA ASP A 56 -12.81 4.14 0.07
C ASP A 56 -12.54 3.30 -1.19
N VAL A 57 -13.61 2.92 -1.90
CA VAL A 57 -13.54 2.28 -3.22
C VAL A 57 -12.83 3.19 -4.23
N ASN A 58 -13.02 4.50 -4.13
CA ASN A 58 -12.39 5.50 -4.99
C ASN A 58 -10.90 5.70 -4.67
N GLY A 59 -10.42 5.22 -3.52
CA GLY A 59 -9.02 5.25 -3.12
C GLY A 59 -8.14 4.22 -3.83
N GLN A 60 -8.71 3.41 -4.73
CA GLN A 60 -7.98 2.38 -5.48
C GLN A 60 -7.60 2.87 -6.87
N ASP A 61 -6.35 2.63 -7.27
CA ASP A 61 -5.86 2.85 -8.63
C ASP A 61 -5.49 1.50 -9.25
N LEU A 62 -5.92 1.28 -10.49
CA LEU A 62 -5.57 0.10 -11.27
C LEU A 62 -5.32 0.54 -12.70
N LYS A 63 -4.09 0.33 -13.17
CA LYS A 63 -3.64 0.78 -14.49
C LYS A 63 -2.81 -0.32 -15.16
N PRO A 64 -2.94 -0.49 -16.49
CA PRO A 64 -2.03 -1.33 -17.24
C PRO A 64 -0.59 -0.85 -17.09
N LEU A 65 0.34 -1.80 -17.04
CA LEU A 65 1.76 -1.47 -17.13
C LEU A 65 2.06 -0.92 -18.54
N LYS A 66 2.82 0.17 -18.61
CA LYS A 66 3.37 0.69 -19.87
C LYS A 66 4.82 0.22 -20.00
N SER A 67 5.17 -0.33 -21.15
CA SER A 67 6.56 -0.72 -21.44
C SER A 67 7.50 0.48 -21.25
N GLY A 68 8.66 0.25 -20.63
CA GLY A 68 9.64 1.30 -20.32
C GLY A 68 9.36 2.09 -19.04
N THR A 69 8.35 1.69 -18.24
CA THR A 69 8.04 2.31 -16.94
C THR A 69 8.33 1.41 -15.74
N GLU A 70 9.02 0.29 -15.96
CA GLU A 70 9.26 -0.77 -14.97
C GLU A 70 10.05 -0.25 -13.78
N GLU A 71 11.10 0.53 -14.01
CA GLU A 71 11.92 1.13 -12.93
C GLU A 71 11.07 2.06 -12.07
N ARG A 72 10.30 2.96 -12.70
CA ARG A 72 9.41 3.89 -12.00
C ARG A 72 8.36 3.15 -11.17
N LEU A 73 7.78 2.08 -11.72
CA LEU A 73 6.81 1.25 -11.02
C LEU A 73 7.44 0.56 -9.80
N SER A 74 8.65 0.01 -9.95
CA SER A 74 9.38 -0.61 -8.85
C SER A 74 9.65 0.38 -7.72
N ALA A 75 10.09 1.60 -8.06
CA ALA A 75 10.33 2.66 -7.12
C ALA A 75 9.04 3.11 -6.41
N TYR A 76 7.93 3.19 -7.14
CA TYR A 76 6.61 3.49 -6.58
C TYR A 76 6.15 2.42 -5.58
N CYS A 77 6.24 1.14 -5.97
CA CYS A 77 5.83 0.02 -5.12
C CYS A 77 6.66 -0.09 -3.83
N LEU A 78 7.94 0.27 -3.90
CA LEU A 78 8.90 0.19 -2.79
C LEU A 78 9.12 1.54 -2.08
N LYS A 79 8.32 2.58 -2.39
CA LYS A 79 8.54 3.91 -1.84
C LYS A 79 8.47 3.95 -0.30
N GLY A 80 7.62 3.11 0.29
CA GLY A 80 7.48 2.97 1.75
C GLY A 80 8.71 2.40 2.47
N ALA A 81 9.69 1.85 1.73
CA ALA A 81 10.95 1.39 2.28
C ALA A 81 12.01 2.51 2.40
N LYS A 82 11.70 3.72 1.93
CA LYS A 82 12.58 4.89 1.99
C LYS A 82 12.10 5.88 3.04
N ALA A 83 13.02 6.73 3.51
CA ALA A 83 12.64 7.90 4.29
C ALA A 83 11.97 8.93 3.36
N VAL A 84 10.68 9.16 3.58
CA VAL A 84 9.85 10.11 2.85
C VAL A 84 9.18 11.08 3.81
N TRP A 85 9.40 12.37 3.57
CA TRP A 85 8.66 13.49 4.15
C TRP A 85 7.82 14.13 3.05
N SER A 86 6.53 14.26 3.30
CA SER A 86 5.59 14.88 2.36
C SER A 86 5.29 16.31 2.78
N GLU A 87 4.94 17.17 1.82
CA GLU A 87 4.61 18.59 2.07
C GLU A 87 3.44 18.78 3.04
N ASN A 88 2.51 17.82 3.10
CA ASN A 88 1.39 17.81 4.05
C ASN A 88 1.78 17.33 5.47
N GLY A 89 3.07 17.19 5.75
CA GLY A 89 3.59 16.69 7.03
C GLY A 89 3.51 15.18 7.21
N SER A 90 3.07 14.43 6.19
CA SER A 90 3.06 12.97 6.27
C SER A 90 4.48 12.41 6.25
N ARG A 91 4.71 11.38 7.05
CA ARG A 91 6.03 10.74 7.19
C ARG A 91 5.93 9.23 7.08
N SER A 92 6.85 8.67 6.31
CA SER A 92 7.12 7.23 6.36
C SER A 92 7.73 6.81 7.71
N PRO A 93 7.66 5.52 8.10
CA PRO A 93 8.36 5.01 9.27
C PRO A 93 9.87 5.25 9.25
N MET A 94 10.50 5.20 8.07
CA MET A 94 11.93 5.48 7.94
C MET A 94 12.25 6.97 8.14
N ALA A 95 11.33 7.87 7.76
CA ALA A 95 11.46 9.30 8.06
C ALA A 95 11.30 9.57 9.56
N ILE A 96 10.34 8.93 10.23
CA ILE A 96 10.16 9.03 11.69
C ILE A 96 11.40 8.51 12.42
N LEU A 97 11.96 7.38 11.98
CA LEU A 97 13.22 6.85 12.54
C LEU A 97 14.39 7.81 12.30
N ALA A 98 14.49 8.41 11.11
CA ALA A 98 15.53 9.38 10.80
C ALA A 98 15.43 10.63 11.69
N ASP A 99 14.22 11.18 11.85
CA ASP A 99 13.92 12.30 12.75
C ASP A 99 14.32 11.94 14.19
N LEU A 100 13.88 10.78 14.70
CA LEU A 100 14.24 10.29 16.04
C LEU A 100 15.75 10.16 16.23
N SER A 101 16.46 9.60 15.24
CA SER A 101 17.91 9.39 15.32
C SER A 101 18.72 10.68 15.25
N THR A 102 18.20 11.71 14.57
CA THR A 102 18.92 12.95 14.30
C THR A 102 18.59 14.03 15.34
N THR A 103 17.32 14.18 15.68
CA THR A 103 16.82 15.29 16.51
C THR A 103 16.12 14.82 17.80
N GLY A 104 15.91 13.51 17.96
CA GLY A 104 15.19 12.96 19.12
C GLY A 104 13.67 13.15 19.05
N GLN A 105 13.11 13.53 17.89
CA GLN A 105 11.69 13.80 17.74
C GLN A 105 10.83 12.52 17.69
N ASP A 106 9.60 12.64 18.20
CA ASP A 106 8.51 11.65 18.10
C ASP A 106 8.83 10.20 18.55
N PRO A 107 9.46 9.99 19.73
CA PRO A 107 9.77 8.65 20.23
C PRO A 107 8.51 7.78 20.42
N ALA A 108 7.40 8.37 20.86
CA ALA A 108 6.13 7.67 21.05
C ALA A 108 5.54 7.17 19.72
N LEU A 109 5.72 7.93 18.63
CA LEU A 109 5.23 7.54 17.32
C LEU A 109 6.05 6.36 16.76
N TRP A 110 7.37 6.39 16.96
CA TRP A 110 8.22 5.26 16.63
C TRP A 110 7.86 4.01 17.45
N GLU A 111 7.60 4.17 18.74
CA GLU A 111 7.18 3.08 19.62
C GLU A 111 5.83 2.47 19.19
N GLU A 112 4.84 3.30 18.88
CA GLU A 112 3.54 2.84 18.36
C GLU A 112 3.72 2.01 17.08
N PHE A 113 4.57 2.48 16.15
CA PHE A 113 4.89 1.74 14.95
C PHE A 113 5.62 0.43 15.25
N ALA A 114 6.68 0.48 16.07
CA ALA A 114 7.53 -0.67 16.35
C ALA A 114 6.79 -1.79 17.11
N THR A 115 5.88 -1.42 18.02
CA THR A 115 5.05 -2.39 18.75
C THR A 115 3.99 -3.04 17.87
N THR A 116 3.46 -2.30 16.88
CA THR A 116 2.45 -2.79 15.94
C THR A 116 3.07 -3.68 14.84
N VAL A 117 4.27 -3.31 14.36
CA VAL A 117 4.92 -3.95 13.21
C VAL A 117 6.00 -4.92 13.68
N THR A 118 5.66 -6.21 13.76
CA THR A 118 6.61 -7.27 14.10
C THR A 118 7.55 -7.62 12.93
N GLU A 119 8.70 -8.24 13.22
CA GLU A 119 9.69 -8.69 12.21
C GLU A 119 9.08 -9.57 11.10
N LYS A 120 7.99 -10.30 11.40
CA LYS A 120 7.26 -11.14 10.45
C LYS A 120 6.40 -10.35 9.42
N ARG A 121 6.24 -9.04 9.59
CA ARG A 121 5.28 -8.19 8.84
C ARG A 121 5.91 -7.00 8.12
N ARG A 122 7.23 -6.77 8.26
CA ARG A 122 7.90 -5.52 7.80
C ARG A 122 7.83 -5.29 6.29
N MET A 123 7.90 -6.35 5.49
CA MET A 123 7.54 -6.34 4.07
C MET A 123 7.14 -7.76 3.68
N GLN A 124 5.88 -7.96 3.33
CA GLN A 124 5.43 -9.24 2.78
C GLN A 124 5.30 -9.11 1.26
N LEU A 125 6.32 -9.57 0.55
CA LEU A 125 6.14 -9.94 -0.85
C LEU A 125 5.33 -11.23 -0.89
N SER A 126 4.02 -11.09 -1.10
CA SER A 126 3.14 -12.25 -1.28
C SER A 126 2.75 -12.41 -2.75
N THR A 127 2.83 -13.65 -3.24
CA THR A 127 2.25 -14.04 -4.54
C THR A 127 0.88 -14.65 -4.33
N SER A 128 -0.14 -14.08 -4.96
CA SER A 128 -1.47 -14.69 -5.04
C SER A 128 -1.62 -15.38 -6.40
N LYS A 129 -2.14 -16.60 -6.40
CA LYS A 129 -2.51 -17.32 -7.62
C LYS A 129 -4.02 -17.16 -7.89
N ARG A 130 -4.44 -17.44 -9.13
CA ARG A 130 -5.84 -17.45 -9.57
C ARG A 130 -6.55 -16.10 -9.51
N LEU A 131 -5.87 -15.01 -9.88
CA LEU A 131 -6.47 -13.67 -9.87
C LEU A 131 -7.56 -13.52 -10.94
N ASP A 132 -7.41 -14.23 -12.06
CA ASP A 132 -8.39 -14.45 -13.13
C ASP A 132 -9.76 -14.92 -12.59
N SER A 133 -9.77 -15.79 -11.58
CA SER A 133 -11.02 -16.30 -10.99
C SER A 133 -11.81 -15.25 -10.19
N ILE A 134 -11.23 -14.09 -9.94
CA ILE A 134 -11.87 -12.97 -9.23
C ILE A 134 -12.68 -12.10 -10.22
N CYS A 135 -12.39 -12.19 -11.52
CA CYS A 135 -13.08 -11.45 -12.58
C CYS A 135 -14.34 -12.15 -13.13
N MET A 136 -14.69 -13.34 -12.61
CA MET A 136 -15.79 -14.17 -13.13
C MET A 136 -16.91 -14.38 -12.11
N ALA A 137 -17.06 -13.48 -11.14
CA ALA A 137 -18.03 -13.58 -10.04
C ALA A 137 -18.93 -12.34 -10.00
#